data_AF-A0A2N2SUP1-F1
#
_entry.id   AF-A0A2N2SUP1-F1
#
_cell.length_a   1.000
_cell.length_b   1.000
_cell.length_c   1.000
_cell.angle_alpha   90.00
_cell.angle_beta   90.00
_cell.angle_gamma   90.00
#
_symmetry.space_group_name_H-M   'P 1'
#
loop_
_entity.id
_entity.type
_entity.pdbx_description
1 polymer ?
#
loop_
_entity_poly.entity_id
_entity_poly.type
_entity_poly.pdbx_seq_one_letter_code
_entity_poly.pdbx_strand_id
1 'polypeptide(L)'
;MTLAGTKIVPLYTTDSRVRQVEELCAAGPKAVRVLPFILKKVGVVVTGSEVFSGLIKDKFTETMRDKIEALGATLHHSVIVPDDARVIAEAVLGMKEKGCEIIIACGGFSVALLVYIFNKGEYHPLVRPALLGSLFGYTLAGGGIFIDLGRWWNFWHIFWPSYSNPNSVMFEVAVCVTAYILVMWIEFSPVFLEKLGLRDIRKKLNKWLFFFIALGVLLPMMHQSSLGTMLVVMGSQVNPLWQTPAVPLIYLLTAIVIGYGVVLFESCVAAAAYRRSIEMHLLNPLSKIMLGVLAAYLLVRVGDLTVRGAWPSAFEFSGVALSFWVENMAFVAPFFLIGSVQARRNPARLFLAGIAIMVGGILLRLNGFLIGYGHLTGTGWTYFPSLGEVMVTTGMFAIEVLGYIIITRRFPVLPREVANN
;
A
#
# COMPACT_ATOMS: atom_id res chain seq x y z
N MET A 1 2.00 18.53 -23.90
CA MET A 1 2.11 18.11 -22.49
C MET A 1 0.73 18.22 -21.87
N THR A 2 0.10 17.10 -21.54
CA THR A 2 -1.20 17.08 -20.83
C THR A 2 -0.91 17.36 -19.36
N LEU A 3 -1.41 18.49 -18.85
CA LEU A 3 -1.06 19.02 -17.53
C LEU A 3 -2.05 18.65 -16.43
N ALA A 4 -3.22 18.13 -16.80
CA ALA A 4 -4.26 17.70 -15.88
C ALA A 4 -5.13 16.63 -16.55
N GLY A 5 -5.68 15.73 -15.74
CA GLY A 5 -6.68 14.75 -16.14
C GLY A 5 -7.81 14.76 -15.13
N THR A 6 -9.05 14.71 -15.60
CA THR A 6 -10.23 14.57 -14.76
C THR A 6 -10.65 13.10 -14.75
N LYS A 7 -10.93 12.56 -13.56
CA LYS A 7 -11.53 11.24 -13.40
C LYS A 7 -12.99 11.41 -13.00
N ILE A 8 -13.86 10.64 -13.62
CA ILE A 8 -15.26 10.55 -13.24
C ILE A 8 -15.31 9.68 -12.00
N VAL A 9 -15.89 10.21 -10.91
CA VAL A 9 -15.93 9.49 -9.62
C VAL A 9 -16.79 8.22 -9.70
N PRO A 10 -17.98 8.24 -10.34
CA PRO A 10 -18.72 7.00 -10.64
C PRO A 10 -17.97 6.08 -11.61
N LEU A 11 -18.10 4.77 -11.41
CA LEU A 11 -17.52 3.73 -12.28
C LEU A 11 -17.95 3.85 -13.76
N TYR A 12 -19.15 4.39 -14.03
CA TYR A 12 -19.65 4.64 -15.38
C TYR A 12 -20.46 5.95 -15.44
N THR A 13 -20.49 6.57 -16.62
CA THR A 13 -21.34 7.75 -16.90
C THR A 13 -21.87 7.69 -18.34
N THR A 14 -22.81 8.57 -18.68
CA THR A 14 -23.27 8.75 -20.06
C THR A 14 -22.24 9.51 -20.89
N ASP A 15 -22.07 9.10 -22.16
CA ASP A 15 -21.17 9.75 -23.12
C ASP A 15 -21.49 11.25 -23.29
N SER A 16 -22.78 11.62 -23.23
CA SER A 16 -23.23 13.01 -23.28
C SER A 16 -22.61 13.90 -22.20
N ARG A 17 -22.42 13.37 -20.97
CA ARG A 17 -21.78 14.10 -19.87
C ARG A 17 -20.29 14.27 -20.10
N VAL A 18 -19.63 13.26 -20.69
CA VAL A 18 -18.20 13.33 -21.04
C VAL A 18 -17.99 14.44 -22.07
N ARG A 19 -18.78 14.45 -23.14
CA ARG A 19 -18.70 15.49 -24.19
C ARG A 19 -18.97 16.89 -23.65
N GLN A 20 -19.95 17.04 -22.76
CA GLN A 20 -20.25 18.34 -22.13
C GLN A 20 -19.04 18.88 -21.32
N VAL A 21 -18.33 18.01 -20.60
CA VAL A 21 -17.12 18.39 -19.87
C VAL A 21 -15.98 18.74 -20.83
N GLU A 22 -15.83 18.00 -21.93
CA GLU A 22 -14.83 18.31 -22.97
C GLU A 22 -15.10 19.68 -23.61
N GLU A 23 -16.36 20.01 -23.92
CA GLU A 23 -16.77 21.30 -24.46
C GLU A 23 -16.52 22.45 -23.48
N LEU A 24 -16.85 22.28 -22.19
CA LEU A 24 -16.57 23.28 -21.15
C LEU A 24 -15.06 23.52 -20.96
N CYS A 25 -14.26 22.46 -20.99
CA CYS A 25 -12.80 22.55 -20.94
C CYS A 25 -12.22 23.26 -22.17
N ALA A 26 -12.85 23.11 -23.34
CA ALA A 26 -12.45 23.78 -24.58
C ALA A 26 -12.84 25.27 -24.61
N ALA A 27 -13.96 25.64 -23.99
CA ALA A 27 -14.52 27.01 -24.05
C ALA A 27 -14.12 27.92 -22.87
N GLY A 28 -13.76 27.36 -21.70
CA GLY A 28 -13.50 28.12 -20.47
C GLY A 28 -12.03 28.50 -20.20
N PRO A 29 -11.76 29.38 -19.20
CA PRO A 29 -10.40 29.62 -18.72
C PRO A 29 -9.78 28.31 -18.17
N LYS A 30 -8.49 28.11 -18.40
CA LYS A 30 -7.77 26.88 -18.01
C LYS A 30 -7.93 26.62 -16.51
N ALA A 31 -8.59 25.52 -16.15
CA ALA A 31 -8.84 25.11 -14.76
C ALA A 31 -7.54 24.84 -13.96
N VAL A 32 -6.44 24.55 -14.65
CA VAL A 32 -5.13 24.30 -14.05
C VAL A 32 -4.11 25.31 -14.55
N ARG A 33 -3.39 25.93 -13.61
CA ARG A 33 -2.31 26.88 -13.88
C ARG A 33 -1.00 26.28 -13.39
N VAL A 34 -0.03 26.13 -14.30
CA VAL A 34 1.34 25.73 -13.94
C VAL A 34 2.08 26.99 -13.54
N LEU A 35 2.54 27.04 -12.28
CA LEU A 35 3.45 28.08 -11.82
C LEU A 35 4.89 27.68 -12.19
N PRO A 36 5.77 28.64 -12.52
CA PRO A 36 7.16 28.35 -12.80
C PRO A 36 7.82 27.64 -11.61
N PHE A 37 8.56 26.56 -11.90
CA PHE A 37 9.32 25.84 -10.89
C PHE A 37 10.45 26.73 -10.39
N ILE A 38 10.46 27.03 -9.08
CA ILE A 38 11.54 27.78 -8.44
C ILE A 38 12.70 26.82 -8.22
N LEU A 39 13.91 27.20 -8.65
CA LEU A 39 15.13 26.41 -8.44
C LEU A 39 15.33 26.21 -6.93
N LYS A 40 15.39 24.95 -6.47
CA LYS A 40 15.52 24.63 -5.04
C LYS A 40 16.91 24.11 -4.71
N LYS A 41 17.37 24.43 -3.50
CA LYS A 41 18.56 23.82 -2.89
C LYS A 41 18.19 22.46 -2.29
N VAL A 42 18.77 21.39 -2.81
CA VAL A 42 18.44 20.01 -2.39
C VAL A 42 19.58 19.44 -1.54
N GLY A 43 19.25 18.85 -0.40
CA GLY A 43 20.11 18.01 0.41
C GLY A 43 19.83 16.53 0.16
N VAL A 44 20.85 15.68 0.12
CA VAL A 44 20.69 14.21 -0.05
C VAL A 44 21.32 13.48 1.13
N VAL A 45 20.49 12.81 1.93
CA VAL A 45 20.92 11.93 3.03
C VAL A 45 20.91 10.48 2.52
N VAL A 46 22.08 9.88 2.34
CA VAL A 46 22.19 8.46 2.00
C VAL A 46 22.23 7.67 3.30
N THR A 47 21.25 6.79 3.52
CA THR A 47 21.16 5.93 4.71
C THR A 47 21.59 4.52 4.34
N GLY A 48 22.47 3.93 5.15
CA GLY A 48 22.88 2.54 4.96
C GLY A 48 24.13 2.23 5.76
N SER A 49 24.03 1.31 6.71
CA SER A 49 25.16 0.91 7.56
C SER A 49 26.32 0.31 6.74
N GLU A 50 26.02 -0.35 5.61
CA GLU A 50 26.99 -0.91 4.67
C GLU A 50 27.67 0.17 3.80
N VAL A 51 26.95 1.24 3.46
CA VAL A 51 27.51 2.36 2.69
C VAL A 51 28.37 3.23 3.61
N PHE A 52 27.91 3.48 4.84
CA PHE A 52 28.63 4.22 5.86
C PHE A 52 29.94 3.53 6.29
N SER A 53 29.92 2.21 6.44
CA SER A 53 31.12 1.41 6.77
C SER A 53 32.06 1.19 5.58
N GLY A 54 31.71 1.67 4.38
CA GLY A 54 32.51 1.51 3.17
C GLY A 54 32.48 0.13 2.53
N LEU A 55 31.61 -0.77 3.01
CA LEU A 55 31.38 -2.10 2.43
C LEU A 55 30.79 -2.00 1.02
N ILE A 56 29.98 -0.96 0.77
CA ILE A 56 29.36 -0.65 -0.52
C ILE A 56 29.73 0.79 -0.90
N LYS A 57 30.18 0.99 -2.15
CA LYS A 57 30.49 2.32 -2.67
C LYS A 57 29.20 3.09 -2.97
N ASP A 58 29.11 4.32 -2.48
CA ASP A 58 27.98 5.21 -2.77
C ASP A 58 27.91 5.54 -4.27
N LYS A 59 26.78 5.20 -4.90
CA LYS A 59 26.39 5.62 -6.25
C LYS A 59 25.09 6.45 -6.24
N PHE A 60 24.46 6.57 -5.08
CA PHE A 60 23.18 7.26 -4.91
C PHE A 60 23.37 8.76 -5.02
N THR A 61 24.44 9.32 -4.43
CA THR A 61 24.74 10.75 -4.51
C THR A 61 24.90 11.22 -5.96
N GLU A 62 25.62 10.47 -6.80
CA GLU A 62 25.84 10.78 -8.22
C GLU A 62 24.54 10.69 -9.03
N THR A 63 23.80 9.58 -8.87
CA THR A 63 22.50 9.39 -9.53
C THR A 63 21.49 10.48 -9.16
N MET A 64 21.50 10.91 -7.89
CA MET A 64 20.62 11.96 -7.42
C MET A 64 21.05 13.33 -7.92
N ARG A 65 22.36 13.62 -7.98
CA ARG A 65 22.89 14.85 -8.57
C ARG A 65 22.37 15.04 -10.00
N ASP A 66 22.52 14.03 -10.85
CA ASP A 66 22.10 14.11 -12.25
C ASP A 66 20.60 14.41 -12.39
N LYS A 67 19.77 13.76 -11.55
CA LYS A 67 18.31 13.99 -11.53
C LYS A 67 17.94 15.37 -11.01
N ILE A 68 18.61 15.83 -9.96
CA ILE A 68 18.37 17.13 -9.34
C ILE A 68 18.74 18.25 -10.32
N GLU A 69 19.90 18.14 -10.97
CA GLU A 69 20.38 19.10 -11.97
C GLU A 69 19.51 19.08 -13.23
N ALA A 70 19.04 17.92 -13.68
CA ALA A 70 18.10 17.80 -14.80
C ALA A 70 16.75 18.50 -14.53
N LEU A 71 16.36 18.65 -13.25
CA LEU A 71 15.16 19.38 -12.82
C LEU A 71 15.42 20.88 -12.58
N GLY A 72 16.65 21.37 -12.85
CA GLY A 72 17.09 22.73 -12.57
C GLY A 72 17.38 23.01 -11.10
N ALA A 73 17.31 22.02 -10.22
CA ALA A 73 17.68 22.19 -8.82
C ALA A 73 19.20 22.01 -8.62
N THR A 74 19.73 22.44 -7.48
CA THR A 74 21.16 22.28 -7.15
C THR A 74 21.32 21.33 -5.98
N LEU A 75 22.19 20.33 -6.12
CA LEU A 75 22.60 19.49 -5.00
C LEU A 75 23.54 20.30 -4.10
N HIS A 76 23.02 20.82 -3.00
CA HIS A 76 23.75 21.71 -2.11
C HIS A 76 24.63 20.94 -1.12
N HIS A 77 24.10 19.85 -0.54
CA HIS A 77 24.81 19.02 0.42
C HIS A 77 24.43 17.56 0.27
N SER A 78 25.38 16.65 0.44
CA SER A 78 25.12 15.22 0.63
C SER A 78 25.85 14.69 1.85
N VAL A 79 25.25 13.73 2.54
CA VAL A 79 25.87 13.05 3.69
C VAL A 79 25.47 11.58 3.69
N ILE A 80 26.41 10.71 4.05
CA ILE A 80 26.16 9.28 4.27
C ILE A 80 26.07 9.07 5.77
N VAL A 81 25.01 8.41 6.24
CA VAL A 81 24.78 8.10 7.65
C VAL A 81 24.45 6.62 7.84
N PRO A 82 24.79 6.03 9.00
CA PRO A 82 24.34 4.68 9.35
C PRO A 82 22.81 4.62 9.51
N ASP A 83 22.24 3.41 9.54
CA ASP A 83 20.80 3.20 9.78
C ASP A 83 20.42 3.41 11.25
N ASP A 84 20.76 4.57 11.79
CA ASP A 84 20.40 5.01 13.13
C ASP A 84 19.44 6.20 13.06
N ALA A 85 18.27 6.06 13.66
CA ALA A 85 17.21 7.07 13.61
C ALA A 85 17.64 8.43 14.17
N ARG A 86 18.52 8.48 15.19
CA ARG A 86 19.01 9.74 15.78
C ARG A 86 19.99 10.42 14.84
N VAL A 87 20.92 9.66 14.28
CA VAL A 87 21.93 10.19 13.34
C VAL A 87 21.27 10.67 12.04
N ILE A 88 20.26 9.96 11.55
CA ILE A 88 19.46 10.38 10.39
C ILE A 88 18.73 11.70 10.71
N ALA A 89 18.09 11.80 11.89
CA ALA A 89 17.39 13.02 12.29
C ALA A 89 18.35 14.22 12.41
N GLU A 90 19.53 14.04 13.02
CA GLU A 90 20.57 15.07 13.11
C GLU A 90 21.06 15.51 11.72
N ALA A 91 21.26 14.57 10.80
CA ALA A 91 21.67 14.87 9.43
C ALA A 91 20.61 15.68 8.67
N VAL A 92 19.33 15.31 8.81
CA VAL A 92 18.21 16.05 8.21
C VAL A 92 18.10 17.46 8.80
N LEU A 93 18.20 17.60 10.13
CA LEU A 93 18.18 18.90 10.79
C LEU A 93 19.38 19.77 10.38
N GLY A 94 20.57 19.21 10.33
CA GLY A 94 21.77 19.91 9.87
C GLY A 94 21.70 20.34 8.40
N MET A 95 21.02 19.58 7.54
CA MET A 95 20.77 20.01 6.15
C MET A 95 19.78 21.18 6.07
N LYS A 96 18.76 21.18 6.93
CA LYS A 96 17.83 22.32 7.03
C LYS A 96 18.56 23.59 7.46
N GLU A 97 19.44 23.51 8.46
CA GLU A 97 20.26 24.64 8.92
C GLU A 97 21.20 25.17 7.83
N LYS A 98 21.73 24.28 6.99
CA LYS A 98 22.57 24.63 5.83
C LYS A 98 21.78 25.20 4.64
N GLY A 99 20.48 25.45 4.80
CA GLY A 99 19.64 26.10 3.79
C GLY A 99 19.18 25.17 2.66
N CYS A 100 19.15 23.85 2.88
CA CYS A 100 18.46 22.93 1.97
C CYS A 100 16.94 23.12 2.10
N GLU A 101 16.28 23.42 0.99
CA GLU A 101 14.82 23.61 0.90
C GLU A 101 14.08 22.29 0.68
N ILE A 102 14.76 21.29 0.13
CA ILE A 102 14.30 19.91 0.00
C ILE A 102 15.39 18.99 0.52
N ILE A 103 15.02 17.98 1.30
CA ILE A 103 15.94 16.96 1.79
C ILE A 103 15.41 15.61 1.33
N ILE A 104 16.24 14.86 0.59
CA ILE A 104 15.91 13.55 0.05
C ILE A 104 16.70 12.51 0.83
N ALA A 105 16.00 11.58 1.48
CA ALA A 105 16.62 10.43 2.12
C ALA A 105 16.60 9.22 1.18
N CYS A 106 17.76 8.61 0.94
CA CYS A 106 17.93 7.45 0.06
C CYS A 106 18.43 6.24 0.87
N GLY A 107 17.56 5.26 1.16
CA GLY A 107 17.86 4.02 1.90
C GLY A 107 17.59 2.74 1.12
N GLY A 108 17.82 2.77 -0.19
CA GLY A 108 17.04 2.01 -1.17
C GLY A 108 17.30 0.51 -1.34
N PHE A 109 18.08 -0.17 -0.51
CA PHE A 109 18.32 -1.62 -0.73
C PHE A 109 18.41 -2.46 0.55
N SER A 110 18.68 -1.85 1.70
CA SER A 110 18.99 -2.58 2.94
C SER A 110 17.76 -3.27 3.54
N VAL A 111 16.52 -2.81 3.30
CA VAL A 111 15.30 -3.47 3.82
C VAL A 111 15.06 -4.83 3.18
N ALA A 112 15.26 -4.96 1.86
CA ALA A 112 15.14 -6.24 1.16
C ALA A 112 16.24 -7.24 1.59
N LEU A 113 17.44 -6.73 1.91
CA LEU A 113 18.55 -7.51 2.47
C LEU A 113 18.30 -7.91 3.94
N LEU A 114 17.69 -7.03 4.74
CA LEU A 114 17.31 -7.25 6.14
C LEU A 114 16.29 -8.38 6.29
N VAL A 115 15.30 -8.45 5.38
CA VAL A 115 14.30 -9.54 5.37
C VAL A 115 14.96 -10.88 5.07
N TYR A 116 16.01 -10.92 4.24
CA TYR A 116 16.80 -12.12 3.98
C TYR A 116 17.63 -12.55 5.20
N ILE A 117 18.30 -11.60 5.85
CA ILE A 117 19.12 -11.85 7.06
C ILE A 117 18.27 -12.42 8.20
N PHE A 118 17.03 -11.95 8.35
CA PHE A 118 16.14 -12.42 9.41
C PHE A 118 15.44 -13.76 9.11
N ASN A 119 15.29 -14.17 7.84
CA ASN A 119 14.42 -15.31 7.50
C ASN A 119 15.13 -16.66 7.26
N LYS A 120 16.47 -16.73 7.29
CA LYS A 120 17.27 -17.99 7.20
C LYS A 120 16.84 -19.02 6.11
N GLY A 121 16.06 -18.63 5.11
CA GLY A 121 15.61 -19.51 4.03
C GLY A 121 14.61 -20.62 4.42
N GLU A 122 13.99 -20.61 5.60
CA GLU A 122 12.99 -21.62 5.97
C GLU A 122 11.56 -21.15 5.73
N TYR A 123 10.87 -21.86 4.83
CA TYR A 123 9.53 -21.52 4.36
C TYR A 123 8.45 -22.06 5.29
N HIS A 124 7.63 -21.16 5.83
CA HIS A 124 6.51 -21.55 6.68
C HIS A 124 5.33 -22.14 5.87
N PRO A 125 4.67 -23.21 6.33
CA PRO A 125 3.45 -23.79 5.75
C PRO A 125 2.30 -22.83 5.41
N LEU A 126 2.25 -21.63 6.01
CA LEU A 126 1.20 -20.63 5.82
C LEU A 126 1.39 -19.72 4.59
N VAL A 127 2.56 -19.75 3.94
CA VAL A 127 2.87 -18.79 2.87
C VAL A 127 2.10 -19.10 1.59
N ARG A 128 1.91 -20.37 1.21
CA ARG A 128 1.26 -20.73 -0.07
C ARG A 128 -0.24 -20.34 -0.12
N PRO A 129 -1.05 -20.59 0.93
CA PRO A 129 -2.45 -20.15 0.93
C PRO A 129 -2.58 -18.62 0.93
N ALA A 130 -1.77 -17.92 1.72
CA ALA A 130 -1.77 -16.46 1.77
C ALA A 130 -1.31 -15.83 0.44
N LEU A 131 -0.29 -16.40 -0.22
CA LEU A 131 0.13 -15.99 -1.55
C LEU A 131 -0.97 -16.20 -2.59
N LEU A 132 -1.74 -17.29 -2.51
CA LEU A 132 -2.85 -17.53 -3.41
C LEU A 132 -3.98 -16.51 -3.24
N GLY A 133 -4.37 -16.21 -1.99
CA GLY A 133 -5.34 -15.17 -1.68
C GLY A 133 -4.89 -13.81 -2.24
N SER A 134 -3.65 -13.42 -1.91
CA SER A 134 -3.05 -12.18 -2.44
C SER A 134 -2.97 -12.15 -3.97
N LEU A 135 -2.58 -13.25 -4.61
CA LEU A 135 -2.48 -13.36 -6.07
C LEU A 135 -3.82 -13.05 -6.75
N PHE A 136 -4.91 -13.65 -6.27
CA PHE A 136 -6.23 -13.40 -6.82
C PHE A 136 -6.72 -11.99 -6.49
N GLY A 137 -6.61 -11.55 -5.24
CA GLY A 137 -7.03 -10.23 -4.81
C GLY A 137 -6.37 -9.13 -5.64
N TYR A 138 -5.06 -9.18 -5.84
CA TYR A 138 -4.33 -8.21 -6.67
C TYR A 138 -4.62 -8.34 -8.16
N THR A 139 -4.73 -9.56 -8.69
CA THR A 139 -5.04 -9.75 -10.12
C THR A 139 -6.43 -9.21 -10.45
N LEU A 140 -7.42 -9.48 -9.60
CA LEU A 140 -8.79 -8.99 -9.77
C LEU A 140 -8.86 -7.50 -9.52
N ALA A 141 -8.24 -6.96 -8.46
CA ALA A 141 -8.17 -5.52 -8.22
C ALA A 141 -7.50 -4.77 -9.38
N GLY A 142 -6.41 -5.32 -9.93
CA GLY A 142 -5.75 -4.79 -11.13
C GLY A 142 -6.67 -4.80 -12.36
N GLY A 143 -7.42 -5.89 -12.56
CA GLY A 143 -8.47 -5.96 -13.59
C GLY A 143 -9.60 -4.94 -13.38
N GLY A 144 -9.99 -4.70 -12.11
CA GLY A 144 -10.95 -3.67 -11.74
C GLY A 144 -10.45 -2.27 -12.11
N ILE A 145 -9.20 -1.94 -11.76
CA ILE A 145 -8.56 -0.67 -12.14
C ILE A 145 -8.50 -0.52 -13.66
N PHE A 146 -8.15 -1.60 -14.37
CA PHE A 146 -8.08 -1.59 -15.82
C PHE A 146 -9.41 -1.16 -16.47
N ILE A 147 -10.54 -1.63 -15.92
CA ILE A 147 -11.89 -1.24 -16.36
C ILE A 147 -12.24 0.20 -15.90
N ASP A 148 -11.88 0.56 -14.67
CA ASP A 148 -12.18 1.84 -14.03
C ASP A 148 -11.44 3.06 -14.63
N LEU A 149 -10.43 2.84 -15.48
CA LEU A 149 -9.72 3.91 -16.19
C LEU A 149 -10.55 4.62 -17.27
N GLY A 150 -11.77 4.13 -17.57
CA GLY A 150 -12.71 4.70 -18.54
C GLY A 150 -12.30 4.48 -20.00
N ARG A 151 -11.03 4.75 -20.34
CA ARG A 151 -10.41 4.46 -21.64
C ARG A 151 -9.42 3.31 -21.52
N TRP A 152 -9.93 2.16 -21.09
CA TRP A 152 -9.15 0.94 -20.82
C TRP A 152 -8.28 0.48 -22.01
N TRP A 153 -8.72 0.72 -23.25
CA TRP A 153 -7.93 0.43 -24.47
C TRP A 153 -6.63 1.25 -24.58
N ASN A 154 -6.48 2.37 -23.86
CA ASN A 154 -5.27 3.18 -23.83
C ASN A 154 -4.29 2.79 -22.71
N PHE A 155 -4.59 1.74 -21.94
CA PHE A 155 -3.75 1.34 -20.80
C PHE A 155 -2.29 1.09 -21.18
N TRP A 156 -2.03 0.58 -22.39
CA TRP A 156 -0.67 0.32 -22.90
C TRP A 156 0.20 1.59 -22.98
N HIS A 157 -0.39 2.78 -23.07
CA HIS A 157 0.34 4.06 -23.05
C HIS A 157 1.16 4.24 -21.76
N ILE A 158 0.70 3.66 -20.63
CA ILE A 158 1.43 3.73 -19.37
C ILE A 158 2.82 3.10 -19.52
N PHE A 159 2.95 2.01 -20.27
CA PHE A 159 4.21 1.29 -20.44
C PHE A 159 5.03 1.77 -21.64
N TRP A 160 4.48 2.68 -22.45
CA TRP A 160 5.18 3.19 -23.63
C TRP A 160 5.98 4.46 -23.29
N PRO A 161 7.31 4.49 -23.51
CA PRO A 161 8.16 5.60 -23.06
C PRO A 161 7.68 6.98 -23.52
N SER A 162 7.16 7.10 -24.75
CA SER A 162 6.70 8.38 -25.31
C SER A 162 5.43 8.94 -24.64
N TYR A 163 4.64 8.09 -23.98
CA TYR A 163 3.38 8.48 -23.32
C TYR A 163 3.48 8.44 -21.78
N SER A 164 4.47 7.74 -21.24
CA SER A 164 4.69 7.62 -19.80
C SER A 164 4.97 8.98 -19.14
N ASN A 165 4.41 9.20 -17.94
CA ASN A 165 4.66 10.39 -17.14
C ASN A 165 5.22 9.99 -15.76
N PRO A 166 6.56 9.96 -15.59
CA PRO A 166 7.20 9.54 -14.35
C PRO A 166 6.97 10.50 -13.18
N ASN A 167 6.45 11.71 -13.42
CA ASN A 167 6.11 12.66 -12.37
C ASN A 167 4.72 12.41 -11.77
N SER A 168 3.94 11.46 -12.31
CA SER A 168 2.60 11.13 -11.83
C SER A 168 2.64 10.02 -10.78
N VAL A 169 2.02 10.28 -9.62
CA VAL A 169 1.84 9.27 -8.58
C VAL A 169 1.06 8.06 -9.12
N MET A 170 0.07 8.30 -10.00
CA MET A 170 -0.71 7.21 -10.63
C MET A 170 0.13 6.36 -11.59
N PHE A 171 1.16 6.93 -12.23
CA PHE A 171 2.08 6.16 -13.06
C PHE A 171 2.90 5.20 -12.20
N GLU A 172 3.47 5.69 -11.10
CA GLU A 172 4.22 4.84 -10.16
C GLU A 172 3.35 3.70 -9.63
N VAL A 173 2.13 4.01 -9.17
CA VAL A 173 1.16 3.01 -8.68
C VAL A 173 0.87 1.96 -9.75
N ALA A 174 0.57 2.39 -10.99
CA ALA A 174 0.24 1.46 -12.08
C ALA A 174 1.42 0.52 -12.41
N VAL A 175 2.63 1.06 -12.52
CA VAL A 175 3.84 0.27 -12.81
C VAL A 175 4.15 -0.68 -11.65
N CYS A 176 4.09 -0.21 -10.41
CA CYS A 176 4.40 -1.02 -9.24
C CYS A 176 3.39 -2.14 -9.03
N VAL A 177 2.08 -1.87 -9.15
CA VAL A 177 1.04 -2.89 -9.02
C VAL A 177 1.14 -3.92 -10.15
N THR A 178 1.39 -3.49 -11.39
CA THR A 178 1.55 -4.42 -12.52
C THR A 178 2.78 -5.30 -12.33
N ALA A 179 3.92 -4.73 -11.97
CA ALA A 179 5.13 -5.48 -11.67
C ALA A 179 4.91 -6.45 -10.51
N TYR A 180 4.20 -6.04 -9.46
CA TYR A 180 3.90 -6.88 -8.31
C TYR A 180 3.01 -8.08 -8.67
N ILE A 181 1.97 -7.88 -9.49
CA ILE A 181 1.14 -8.98 -10.01
C ILE A 181 2.01 -9.99 -10.76
N LEU A 182 2.92 -9.53 -11.63
CA LEU A 182 3.83 -10.41 -12.36
C LEU A 182 4.77 -11.19 -11.42
N VAL A 183 5.36 -10.50 -10.43
CA VAL A 183 6.22 -11.11 -9.42
C VAL A 183 5.46 -12.19 -8.63
N MET A 184 4.23 -11.92 -8.20
CA MET A 184 3.40 -12.91 -7.49
C MET A 184 3.08 -14.13 -8.35
N TRP A 185 2.76 -13.95 -9.64
CA TRP A 185 2.55 -15.08 -10.55
C TRP A 185 3.81 -15.94 -10.69
N ILE A 186 4.99 -15.31 -10.75
CA ILE A 186 6.27 -16.01 -10.78
C ILE A 186 6.52 -16.75 -9.47
N GLU A 187 6.28 -16.11 -8.32
CA GLU A 187 6.42 -16.72 -6.99
C GLU A 187 5.51 -17.93 -6.79
N PHE A 188 4.28 -17.87 -7.32
CA PHE A 188 3.30 -18.93 -7.22
C PHE A 188 3.47 -20.05 -8.27
N SER A 189 4.22 -19.77 -9.35
CA SER A 189 4.46 -20.74 -10.44
C SER A 189 5.07 -22.10 -10.05
N PRO A 190 5.91 -22.25 -9.00
CA PRO A 190 6.39 -23.56 -8.55
C PRO A 190 5.27 -24.54 -8.18
N VAL A 191 4.11 -24.05 -7.71
CA VAL A 191 2.95 -24.88 -7.37
C VAL A 191 2.35 -25.53 -8.62
N PHE A 192 2.28 -24.80 -9.72
CA PHE A 192 1.84 -25.34 -11.01
C PHE A 192 2.87 -26.33 -11.58
N LEU A 193 4.16 -25.99 -11.51
CA LEU A 193 5.26 -26.86 -11.99
C LEU A 193 5.35 -28.16 -11.20
N GLU A 194 5.08 -28.14 -9.89
CA GLU A 194 5.02 -29.33 -9.03
C GLU A 194 3.93 -30.29 -9.49
N LYS A 195 2.75 -29.77 -9.85
CA LYS A 195 1.67 -30.60 -10.38
C LYS A 195 1.95 -31.14 -11.78
N LEU A 196 2.58 -30.34 -12.64
CA LEU A 196 2.92 -30.74 -14.01
C LEU A 196 4.14 -31.66 -14.10
N GLY A 197 4.84 -31.94 -12.99
CA GLY A 197 6.00 -32.83 -12.97
C GLY A 197 7.28 -32.24 -13.56
N LEU A 198 7.32 -30.93 -13.84
CA LEU A 198 8.43 -30.24 -14.51
C LEU A 198 9.57 -29.89 -13.54
N ARG A 199 10.29 -30.92 -13.07
CA ARG A 199 11.32 -30.81 -12.02
C ARG A 199 12.51 -29.91 -12.39
N ASP A 200 12.94 -29.91 -13.66
CA ASP A 200 14.12 -29.15 -14.08
C ASP A 200 13.85 -27.64 -14.15
N ILE A 201 12.67 -27.25 -14.65
CA ILE A 201 12.22 -25.85 -14.68
C ILE A 201 12.04 -25.34 -13.25
N ARG A 202 11.44 -26.15 -12.37
CA ARG A 202 11.30 -25.82 -10.95
C ARG A 202 12.65 -25.58 -10.27
N LYS A 203 13.66 -26.41 -10.52
CA LYS A 203 15.01 -26.22 -9.96
C LYS A 203 15.64 -24.91 -10.44
N LYS A 204 15.55 -24.61 -11.74
CA LYS A 204 16.05 -23.34 -12.29
C LYS A 204 15.31 -22.14 -11.68
N LEU A 205 13.99 -22.21 -11.60
CA LEU A 205 13.17 -21.15 -11.02
C LEU A 205 13.47 -20.92 -9.54
N ASN A 206 13.57 -21.99 -8.74
CA ASN A 206 13.90 -21.90 -7.32
C ASN A 206 15.25 -21.20 -7.06
N LYS A 207 16.21 -21.33 -7.99
CA LYS A 207 17.48 -20.62 -7.91
C LYS A 207 17.31 -19.10 -8.02
N TRP A 208 16.30 -18.61 -8.76
CA TRP A 208 16.03 -17.18 -8.96
C TRP A 208 14.89 -16.65 -8.08
N LEU A 209 14.11 -17.53 -7.45
CA LEU A 209 12.93 -17.17 -6.67
C LEU A 209 13.24 -16.18 -5.54
N PHE A 210 14.45 -16.22 -4.97
CA PHE A 210 14.87 -15.27 -3.94
C PHE A 210 14.80 -13.81 -4.40
N PHE A 211 15.14 -13.54 -5.66
CA PHE A 211 15.10 -12.20 -6.23
C PHE A 211 13.66 -11.71 -6.35
N PHE A 212 12.75 -12.60 -6.78
CA PHE A 212 11.33 -12.31 -6.87
C PHE A 212 10.71 -12.07 -5.49
N ILE A 213 11.04 -12.89 -4.48
CA ILE A 213 10.57 -12.70 -3.10
C ILE A 213 11.00 -11.33 -2.55
N ALA A 214 12.23 -10.90 -2.81
CA ALA A 214 12.69 -9.57 -2.40
C ALA A 214 11.87 -8.45 -3.08
N LEU A 215 11.57 -8.59 -4.37
CA LEU A 215 10.67 -7.68 -5.08
C LEU A 215 9.23 -7.76 -4.56
N GLY A 216 8.77 -8.94 -4.16
CA GLY A 216 7.45 -9.19 -3.59
C GLY A 216 7.25 -8.54 -2.24
N VAL A 217 8.32 -8.25 -1.50
CA VAL A 217 8.28 -7.43 -0.28
C VAL A 217 8.40 -5.94 -0.59
N LEU A 218 9.28 -5.56 -1.51
CA LEU A 218 9.56 -4.17 -1.84
C LEU A 218 8.39 -3.47 -2.56
N LEU A 219 7.87 -4.07 -3.63
CA LEU A 219 6.88 -3.43 -4.50
C LEU A 219 5.57 -3.08 -3.77
N PRO A 220 5.03 -3.93 -2.87
CA PRO A 220 3.87 -3.56 -2.06
C PRO A 220 4.08 -2.34 -1.20
N MET A 221 5.25 -2.24 -0.57
CA MET A 221 5.57 -1.08 0.27
C MET A 221 5.60 0.21 -0.54
N MET A 222 6.19 0.16 -1.74
CA MET A 222 6.23 1.30 -2.65
C MET A 222 4.83 1.77 -3.05
N HIS A 223 4.00 0.89 -3.63
CA HIS A 223 2.70 1.35 -4.13
C HIS A 223 1.72 1.72 -3.00
N GLN A 224 1.79 1.08 -1.83
CA GLN A 224 0.95 1.48 -0.68
C GLN A 224 1.31 2.87 -0.17
N SER A 225 2.61 3.20 -0.14
CA SER A 225 3.09 4.54 0.16
C SER A 225 2.62 5.56 -0.91
N SER A 226 2.77 5.24 -2.20
CA SER A 226 2.35 6.12 -3.31
C SER A 226 0.84 6.36 -3.34
N LEU A 227 0.01 5.35 -3.02
CA LEU A 227 -1.44 5.54 -2.84
C LEU A 227 -1.74 6.57 -1.74
N GLY A 228 -0.93 6.63 -0.68
CA GLY A 228 -1.03 7.65 0.35
C GLY A 228 -0.60 9.04 -0.15
N THR A 229 0.44 9.12 -0.98
CA THR A 229 0.87 10.37 -1.63
C THR A 229 -0.25 10.98 -2.48
N MET A 230 -1.16 10.18 -3.04
CA MET A 230 -2.32 10.73 -3.76
C MET A 230 -3.20 11.63 -2.89
N LEU A 231 -3.45 11.26 -1.62
CA LEU A 231 -4.19 12.13 -0.70
C LEU A 231 -3.41 13.41 -0.42
N VAL A 232 -2.09 13.31 -0.23
CA VAL A 232 -1.24 14.49 -0.02
C VAL A 232 -1.42 15.48 -1.17
N VAL A 233 -1.44 14.99 -2.41
CA VAL A 233 -1.65 15.82 -3.62
C VAL A 233 -3.04 16.45 -3.67
N MET A 234 -4.08 15.81 -3.11
CA MET A 234 -5.44 16.38 -3.05
C MET A 234 -5.55 17.61 -2.14
N GLY A 235 -4.55 17.87 -1.29
CA GLY A 235 -4.42 19.14 -0.58
C GLY A 235 -5.65 19.50 0.27
N SER A 236 -6.14 20.72 0.10
CA SER A 236 -7.28 21.26 0.84
C SER A 236 -8.64 20.63 0.50
N GLN A 237 -8.70 19.72 -0.48
CA GLN A 237 -9.94 19.02 -0.83
C GLN A 237 -10.33 17.95 0.19
N VAL A 238 -9.36 17.51 1.00
CA VAL A 238 -9.52 16.47 2.01
C VAL A 238 -9.62 17.11 3.39
N ASN A 239 -10.51 16.61 4.22
CA ASN A 239 -10.71 17.07 5.59
C ASN A 239 -9.39 16.98 6.41
N PRO A 240 -9.11 17.98 7.27
CA PRO A 240 -7.90 18.02 8.10
C PRO A 240 -7.61 16.76 8.92
N LEU A 241 -8.62 15.95 9.25
CA LEU A 241 -8.43 14.69 9.98
C LEU A 241 -7.60 13.67 9.18
N TRP A 242 -7.70 13.64 7.86
CA TRP A 242 -6.94 12.70 7.01
C TRP A 242 -5.86 13.38 6.18
N GLN A 243 -5.91 14.70 6.01
CA GLN A 243 -4.91 15.42 5.23
C GLN A 243 -3.62 15.68 6.01
N THR A 244 -2.57 14.91 5.71
CA THR A 244 -1.23 15.09 6.30
C THR A 244 -0.11 14.64 5.34
N PRO A 245 1.08 15.28 5.35
CA PRO A 245 2.26 14.74 4.69
C PRO A 245 2.66 13.33 5.16
N ALA A 246 2.19 12.89 6.34
CA ALA A 246 2.47 11.57 6.90
C ALA A 246 1.55 10.45 6.34
N VAL A 247 0.59 10.76 5.45
CA VAL A 247 -0.32 9.74 4.89
C VAL A 247 0.41 8.58 4.22
N PRO A 248 1.51 8.75 3.46
CA PRO A 248 2.26 7.63 2.88
C PRO A 248 2.71 6.60 3.95
N LEU A 249 3.22 7.09 5.09
CA LEU A 249 3.60 6.24 6.22
C LEU A 249 2.38 5.59 6.88
N ILE A 250 1.29 6.36 7.09
CA ILE A 250 0.05 5.85 7.67
C ILE A 250 -0.54 4.73 6.80
N TYR A 251 -0.56 4.90 5.48
CA TYR A 251 -1.10 3.93 4.53
C TYR A 251 -0.21 2.68 4.45
N LEU A 252 1.12 2.84 4.54
CA LEU A 252 2.05 1.73 4.62
C LEU A 252 1.85 0.90 5.91
N LEU A 253 1.81 1.56 7.07
CA LEU A 253 1.61 0.89 8.36
C LEU A 253 0.25 0.18 8.41
N THR A 254 -0.81 0.83 7.95
CA THR A 254 -2.14 0.22 7.91
C THR A 254 -2.23 -0.93 6.91
N ALA A 255 -1.54 -0.88 5.77
CA ALA A 255 -1.49 -2.01 4.84
C ALA A 255 -0.85 -3.26 5.49
N ILE A 256 0.22 -3.09 6.27
CA ILE A 256 0.84 -4.19 7.02
C ILE A 256 -0.14 -4.75 8.07
N VAL A 257 -0.80 -3.88 8.84
CA VAL A 257 -1.76 -4.29 9.87
C VAL A 257 -2.98 -5.02 9.24
N ILE A 258 -3.53 -4.49 8.15
CA ILE A 258 -4.63 -5.12 7.42
C ILE A 258 -4.22 -6.48 6.89
N GLY A 259 -3.00 -6.63 6.36
CA GLY A 259 -2.45 -7.92 5.92
C GLY A 259 -2.50 -8.97 7.04
N TYR A 260 -2.08 -8.61 8.26
CA TYR A 260 -2.23 -9.50 9.42
C TYR A 260 -3.70 -9.78 9.78
N GLY A 261 -4.57 -8.76 9.71
CA GLY A 261 -6.01 -8.91 9.95
C GLY A 261 -6.66 -9.91 9.00
N VAL A 262 -6.31 -9.84 7.71
CA VAL A 262 -6.76 -10.79 6.68
C VAL A 262 -6.23 -12.19 6.98
N VAL A 263 -4.95 -12.36 7.33
CA VAL A 263 -4.40 -13.68 7.69
C VAL A 263 -5.11 -14.29 8.90
N LEU A 264 -5.44 -13.49 9.93
CA LEU A 264 -6.22 -13.96 11.08
C LEU A 264 -7.63 -14.39 10.66
N PHE A 265 -8.30 -13.57 9.85
CA PHE A 265 -9.64 -13.85 9.32
C PHE A 265 -9.65 -15.13 8.47
N GLU A 266 -8.79 -15.21 7.45
CA GLU A 266 -8.68 -16.35 6.54
C GLU A 266 -8.30 -17.63 7.28
N SER A 267 -7.37 -17.58 8.23
CA SER A 267 -6.98 -18.76 9.00
C SER A 267 -8.15 -19.32 9.81
N CYS A 268 -8.98 -18.45 10.41
CA CYS A 268 -10.16 -18.86 11.16
C CYS A 268 -11.25 -19.42 10.23
N VAL A 269 -11.52 -18.75 9.10
CA VAL A 269 -12.52 -19.19 8.12
C VAL A 269 -12.11 -20.51 7.47
N ALA A 270 -10.84 -20.65 7.08
CA ALA A 270 -10.32 -21.87 6.49
C ALA A 270 -10.36 -23.03 7.49
N ALA A 271 -10.01 -22.81 8.75
CA ALA A 271 -10.13 -23.84 9.78
C ALA A 271 -11.59 -24.29 9.97
N ALA A 272 -12.54 -23.37 10.00
CA ALA A 272 -13.97 -23.68 10.10
C ALA A 272 -14.51 -24.42 8.86
N ALA A 273 -14.15 -23.96 7.65
CA ALA A 273 -14.64 -24.51 6.39
C ALA A 273 -14.05 -25.90 6.07
N TYR A 274 -12.76 -26.09 6.34
CA TYR A 274 -12.06 -27.36 6.07
C TYR A 274 -12.02 -28.28 7.30
N ARG A 275 -12.69 -27.93 8.41
CA ARG A 275 -12.70 -28.67 9.68
C ARG A 275 -11.29 -29.00 10.20
N ARG A 276 -10.37 -28.04 10.09
CA ARG A 276 -8.97 -28.17 10.52
C ARG A 276 -8.75 -27.51 11.87
N SER A 277 -7.76 -28.01 12.62
CA SER A 277 -7.28 -27.33 13.82
C SER A 277 -6.61 -26.01 13.44
N ILE A 278 -6.98 -24.92 14.11
CA ILE A 278 -6.30 -23.63 13.94
C ILE A 278 -4.88 -23.78 14.47
N GLU A 279 -3.88 -23.38 13.68
CA GLU A 279 -2.46 -23.41 14.06
C GLU A 279 -2.13 -22.27 15.05
N MET A 280 -2.68 -22.37 16.26
CA MET A 280 -2.58 -21.34 17.31
C MET A 280 -1.13 -21.03 17.74
N HIS A 281 -0.21 -21.97 17.49
CA HIS A 281 1.22 -21.79 17.72
C HIS A 281 1.85 -20.76 16.77
N LEU A 282 1.25 -20.52 15.59
CA LEU A 282 1.68 -19.52 14.62
C LEU A 282 0.94 -18.20 14.77
N LEU A 283 -0.37 -18.26 15.05
CA LEU A 283 -1.18 -17.05 15.16
C LEU A 283 -0.85 -16.22 16.41
N ASN A 284 -0.36 -16.85 17.48
CA ASN A 284 0.00 -16.14 18.72
C ASN A 284 1.18 -15.17 18.55
N PRO A 285 2.37 -15.62 18.08
CA PRO A 285 3.49 -14.73 17.80
C PRO A 285 3.12 -13.65 16.78
N LEU A 286 2.40 -14.04 15.72
CA LEU A 286 1.95 -13.14 14.65
C LEU A 286 1.09 -12.01 15.20
N SER A 287 0.11 -12.37 16.05
CA SER A 287 -0.79 -11.40 16.70
C SER A 287 -0.06 -10.42 17.61
N LYS A 288 1.02 -10.84 18.27
CA LYS A 288 1.84 -9.95 19.11
C LYS A 288 2.57 -8.91 18.26
N ILE A 289 3.17 -9.34 17.14
CA ILE A 289 3.84 -8.43 16.19
C ILE A 289 2.82 -7.46 15.60
N MET A 290 1.67 -7.97 15.15
CA MET A 290 0.58 -7.17 14.61
C MET A 290 0.13 -6.06 15.58
N LEU A 291 -0.08 -6.39 16.86
CA LEU A 291 -0.45 -5.39 17.87
C LEU A 291 0.65 -4.33 18.06
N GLY A 292 1.93 -4.70 17.93
CA GLY A 292 3.05 -3.76 17.97
C GLY A 292 3.02 -2.78 16.78
N VAL A 293 2.81 -3.27 15.57
CA VAL A 293 2.69 -2.42 14.36
C VAL A 293 1.45 -1.54 14.42
N LEU A 294 0.32 -2.07 14.90
CA LEU A 294 -0.92 -1.33 15.10
C LEU A 294 -0.74 -0.22 16.16
N ALA A 295 0.02 -0.48 17.22
CA ALA A 295 0.35 0.55 18.22
C ALA A 295 1.22 1.65 17.60
N ALA A 296 2.22 1.28 16.80
CA ALA A 296 3.04 2.25 16.06
C ALA A 296 2.20 3.10 15.11
N TYR A 297 1.26 2.50 14.37
CA TYR A 297 0.30 3.23 13.55
C TYR A 297 -0.53 4.23 14.37
N LEU A 298 -1.14 3.79 15.48
CA LEU A 298 -1.95 4.67 16.32
C LEU A 298 -1.13 5.82 16.91
N LEU A 299 0.12 5.56 17.32
CA LEU A 299 1.04 6.59 17.81
C LEU A 299 1.37 7.61 16.72
N VAL A 300 1.71 7.16 15.52
CA VAL A 300 1.95 8.06 14.37
C VAL A 300 0.70 8.86 14.07
N ARG A 301 -0.48 8.24 14.08
CA ARG A 301 -1.77 8.87 13.77
C ARG A 301 -2.15 9.94 14.79
N VAL A 302 -2.11 9.62 16.08
CA VAL A 302 -2.43 10.52 17.19
C VAL A 302 -1.39 11.63 17.31
N GLY A 303 -0.11 11.29 17.15
CA GLY A 303 1.00 12.25 17.15
C GLY A 303 0.85 13.28 16.03
N ASP A 304 0.60 12.82 14.81
CA ASP A 304 0.36 13.69 13.65
C ASP A 304 -0.84 14.63 13.87
N LEU A 305 -1.98 14.12 14.34
CA LEU A 305 -3.17 14.94 14.62
C LEU A 305 -2.90 16.00 15.69
N THR A 306 -2.14 15.65 16.72
CA THR A 306 -1.80 16.54 17.84
C THR A 306 -0.83 17.65 17.39
N VAL A 307 0.22 17.29 16.64
CA VAL A 307 1.21 18.25 16.12
C VAL A 307 0.55 19.23 15.15
N ARG A 308 -0.42 18.78 14.36
CA ARG A 308 -1.16 19.65 13.42
C ARG A 308 -2.32 20.41 14.07
N GLY A 309 -2.67 20.13 15.32
CA GLY A 309 -3.80 20.74 16.01
C GLY A 309 -5.15 20.43 15.34
N ALA A 310 -5.29 19.27 14.69
CA ALA A 310 -6.48 18.91 13.90
C ALA A 310 -7.63 18.31 14.73
N TRP A 311 -7.44 18.15 16.03
CA TRP A 311 -8.44 17.62 16.97
C TRP A 311 -9.79 18.33 16.98
N PRO A 312 -9.90 19.68 16.81
CA PRO A 312 -11.19 20.36 16.81
C PRO A 312 -12.19 19.75 15.82
N SER A 313 -11.75 19.40 14.60
CA SER A 313 -12.59 18.78 13.58
C SER A 313 -13.08 17.38 13.95
N ALA A 314 -12.44 16.69 14.90
CA ALA A 314 -12.89 15.38 15.39
C ALA A 314 -14.04 15.49 16.41
N PHE A 315 -14.25 16.66 17.01
CA PHE A 315 -15.29 16.89 18.02
C PHE A 315 -16.46 17.73 17.49
N GLU A 316 -16.41 18.14 16.22
CA GLU A 316 -17.55 18.74 15.54
C GLU A 316 -18.69 17.72 15.40
N PHE A 317 -19.94 18.16 15.61
CA PHE A 317 -21.10 17.29 15.44
C PHE A 317 -21.39 17.09 13.94
N SER A 318 -20.64 16.18 13.31
CA SER A 318 -20.75 15.87 11.88
C SER A 318 -20.62 14.37 11.62
N GLY A 319 -21.21 13.90 10.50
CA GLY A 319 -21.02 12.53 10.04
C GLY A 319 -19.56 12.18 9.74
N VAL A 320 -18.75 13.18 9.39
CA VAL A 320 -17.31 13.06 9.16
C VAL A 320 -16.58 12.72 10.48
N ALA A 321 -16.88 13.45 11.54
CA ALA A 321 -16.32 13.19 12.87
C ALA A 321 -16.76 11.82 13.42
N LEU A 322 -18.03 11.42 13.21
CA LEU A 322 -18.50 10.09 13.59
C LEU A 322 -17.71 8.98 12.87
N SER A 323 -17.52 9.10 11.55
CA SER A 323 -16.76 8.12 10.76
C SER A 323 -15.31 8.02 11.22
N PHE A 324 -14.70 9.16 11.59
CA PHE A 324 -13.36 9.20 12.19
C PHE A 324 -13.30 8.42 13.51
N TRP A 325 -14.25 8.60 14.42
CA TRP A 325 -14.27 7.86 15.68
C TRP A 325 -14.50 6.36 15.48
N VAL A 326 -15.43 5.98 14.59
CA VAL A 326 -15.68 4.57 14.27
C VAL A 326 -14.43 3.91 13.68
N GLU A 327 -13.73 4.59 12.76
CA GLU A 327 -12.44 4.14 12.21
C GLU A 327 -11.40 3.89 13.33
N ASN A 328 -11.19 4.87 14.21
CA ASN A 328 -10.20 4.73 15.29
C ASN A 328 -10.61 3.66 16.32
N MET A 329 -11.90 3.56 16.66
CA MET A 329 -12.40 2.51 17.54
C MET A 329 -12.16 1.12 16.96
N ALA A 330 -12.33 0.94 15.65
CA ALA A 330 -12.05 -0.32 14.97
C ALA A 330 -10.57 -0.71 15.06
N PHE A 331 -9.64 0.25 14.99
CA PHE A 331 -8.21 0.01 15.19
C PHE A 331 -7.80 -0.16 16.66
N VAL A 332 -8.56 0.39 17.61
CA VAL A 332 -8.30 0.21 19.04
C VAL A 332 -8.87 -1.11 19.57
N ALA A 333 -9.99 -1.59 19.01
CA ALA A 333 -10.67 -2.81 19.44
C ALA A 333 -9.76 -4.07 19.54
N PRO A 334 -8.80 -4.32 18.63
CA PRO A 334 -7.87 -5.45 18.74
C PRO A 334 -7.09 -5.49 20.06
N PHE A 335 -6.72 -4.34 20.65
CA PHE A 335 -6.02 -4.33 21.94
C PHE A 335 -6.88 -4.92 23.06
N PHE A 336 -8.18 -4.64 23.05
CA PHE A 336 -9.12 -5.19 24.02
C PHE A 336 -9.46 -6.66 23.72
N LEU A 337 -9.59 -7.01 22.44
CA LEU A 337 -9.97 -8.36 22.01
C LEU A 337 -8.86 -9.38 22.20
N ILE A 338 -7.60 -9.03 21.91
CA ILE A 338 -6.48 -9.98 21.82
C ILE A 338 -5.18 -9.46 22.48
N GLY A 339 -5.26 -8.43 23.32
CA GLY A 339 -4.11 -7.90 24.05
C GLY A 339 -3.49 -8.89 25.04
N SER A 340 -4.32 -9.70 25.72
CA SER A 340 -3.86 -10.70 26.68
C SER A 340 -3.54 -12.05 26.04
N VAL A 341 -2.61 -12.80 26.66
CA VAL A 341 -2.21 -14.15 26.18
C VAL A 341 -3.39 -15.11 26.19
N GLN A 342 -4.25 -15.03 27.21
CA GLN A 342 -5.46 -15.85 27.32
C GLN A 342 -6.46 -15.53 26.21
N ALA A 343 -6.62 -14.24 25.88
CA ALA A 343 -7.55 -13.83 24.84
C ALA A 343 -7.10 -14.28 23.44
N ARG A 344 -5.79 -14.28 23.15
CA ARG A 344 -5.24 -14.81 21.89
C ARG A 344 -5.40 -16.31 21.72
N ARG A 345 -5.65 -17.07 22.80
CA ARG A 345 -5.95 -18.51 22.71
C ARG A 345 -7.37 -18.78 22.22
N ASN A 346 -8.25 -17.78 22.18
CA ASN A 346 -9.63 -17.93 21.74
C ASN A 346 -9.77 -17.57 20.25
N PRO A 347 -10.08 -18.54 19.38
CA PRO A 347 -10.27 -18.31 17.95
C PRO A 347 -11.32 -17.24 17.61
N ALA A 348 -12.42 -17.17 18.37
CA ALA A 348 -13.48 -16.19 18.10
C ALA A 348 -12.98 -14.76 18.32
N ARG A 349 -12.10 -14.56 19.32
CA ARG A 349 -11.51 -13.23 19.57
C ARG A 349 -10.48 -12.85 18.50
N LEU A 350 -9.70 -13.81 18.01
CA LEU A 350 -8.79 -13.60 16.88
C LEU A 350 -9.56 -13.22 15.61
N PHE A 351 -10.68 -13.92 15.34
CA PHE A 351 -11.56 -13.63 14.21
C PHE A 351 -12.17 -12.22 14.30
N LEU A 352 -12.73 -11.85 15.45
CA LEU A 352 -13.29 -10.51 15.69
C LEU A 352 -12.22 -9.41 15.58
N ALA A 353 -10.99 -9.67 16.05
CA ALA A 353 -9.88 -8.74 15.90
C ALA A 353 -9.49 -8.55 14.43
N GLY A 354 -9.46 -9.63 13.64
CA GLY A 354 -9.24 -9.57 12.20
C GLY A 354 -10.30 -8.72 11.48
N ILE A 355 -11.59 -8.92 11.81
CA ILE A 355 -12.69 -8.11 11.28
C ILE A 355 -12.54 -6.65 11.66
N ALA A 356 -12.27 -6.34 12.94
CA ALA A 356 -12.13 -4.97 13.40
C ALA A 356 -11.01 -4.22 12.64
N ILE A 357 -9.87 -4.88 12.44
CA ILE A 357 -8.76 -4.34 11.64
C ILE A 357 -9.16 -4.10 10.18
N MET A 358 -9.82 -5.07 9.55
CA MET A 358 -10.26 -4.95 8.16
C MET A 358 -11.26 -3.80 8.00
N VAL A 359 -12.23 -3.68 8.92
CA VAL A 359 -13.20 -2.59 8.95
C VAL A 359 -12.51 -1.24 9.14
N GLY A 360 -11.59 -1.13 10.10
CA GLY A 360 -10.80 0.09 10.29
C GLY A 360 -10.00 0.46 9.04
N GLY A 361 -9.40 -0.53 8.37
CA GLY A 361 -8.69 -0.35 7.11
C GLY A 361 -9.57 0.14 5.96
N ILE A 362 -10.74 -0.46 5.79
CA ILE A 362 -11.73 -0.05 4.78
C ILE A 362 -12.21 1.37 5.06
N LEU A 363 -12.57 1.67 6.33
CA LEU A 363 -13.01 3.00 6.73
C LEU A 363 -11.91 4.04 6.51
N LEU A 364 -10.64 3.75 6.81
CA LEU A 364 -9.54 4.66 6.52
C LEU A 364 -9.45 5.01 5.03
N ARG A 365 -9.65 4.04 4.12
CA ARG A 365 -9.62 4.28 2.67
C ARG A 365 -10.86 5.04 2.20
N LEU A 366 -12.04 4.69 2.69
CA LEU A 366 -13.28 5.41 2.36
C LEU A 366 -13.27 6.84 2.94
N ASN A 367 -12.77 7.02 4.15
CA ASN A 367 -12.65 8.32 4.77
C ASN A 367 -11.65 9.21 4.04
N GLY A 368 -10.51 8.66 3.64
CA GLY A 368 -9.50 9.37 2.89
C GLY A 368 -9.97 9.87 1.52
N PHE A 369 -10.66 9.02 0.75
CA PHE A 369 -10.99 9.29 -0.65
C PHE A 369 -12.44 9.72 -0.91
N LEU A 370 -13.36 9.47 0.03
CA LEU A 370 -14.80 9.68 -0.17
C LEU A 370 -15.42 10.56 0.92
N ILE A 371 -15.40 10.14 2.18
CA ILE A 371 -16.15 10.81 3.26
C ILE A 371 -15.46 12.11 3.68
N GLY A 372 -14.13 12.12 3.74
CA GLY A 372 -13.33 13.30 4.01
C GLY A 372 -13.16 14.20 2.79
N TYR A 373 -13.52 13.73 1.60
CA TYR A 373 -13.42 14.50 0.36
C TYR A 373 -14.63 15.46 0.23
N GLY A 374 -14.36 16.73 -0.06
CA GLY A 374 -15.42 17.70 -0.35
C GLY A 374 -15.90 18.55 0.83
N HIS A 375 -15.39 18.30 2.05
CA HIS A 375 -15.78 19.06 3.25
C HIS A 375 -15.47 20.57 3.15
N LEU A 376 -14.43 20.96 2.41
CA LEU A 376 -14.00 22.36 2.26
C LEU A 376 -14.34 22.98 0.90
N THR A 377 -14.60 22.18 -0.14
CA THR A 377 -14.77 22.70 -1.51
C THR A 377 -16.19 23.12 -1.85
N GLY A 378 -17.17 22.90 -0.96
CA GLY A 378 -18.53 23.43 -1.11
C GLY A 378 -19.25 23.00 -2.40
N THR A 379 -18.83 21.91 -3.03
CA THR A 379 -19.32 21.49 -4.36
C THR A 379 -20.75 20.96 -4.34
N GLY A 380 -21.35 20.77 -3.17
CA GLY A 380 -22.72 20.27 -3.00
C GLY A 380 -22.94 18.84 -3.55
N TRP A 381 -21.86 18.15 -3.92
CA TRP A 381 -21.90 16.86 -4.57
C TRP A 381 -21.83 15.74 -3.54
N THR A 382 -22.89 14.94 -3.46
CA THR A 382 -22.94 13.73 -2.63
C THR A 382 -22.79 12.52 -3.53
N TYR A 383 -21.77 11.69 -3.27
CA TYR A 383 -21.63 10.40 -3.93
C TYR A 383 -22.32 9.32 -3.09
N PHE A 384 -23.12 8.48 -3.76
CA PHE A 384 -23.63 7.23 -3.20
C PHE A 384 -23.46 6.14 -4.27
N PRO A 385 -22.94 4.96 -3.92
CA PRO A 385 -22.64 3.92 -4.90
C PRO A 385 -23.93 3.43 -5.56
N SER A 386 -23.89 3.34 -6.89
CA SER A 386 -24.96 2.74 -7.68
C SER A 386 -25.02 1.22 -7.47
N LEU A 387 -26.18 0.63 -7.77
CA LEU A 387 -26.33 -0.83 -7.72
C LEU A 387 -25.30 -1.54 -8.61
N GLY A 388 -24.97 -0.96 -9.77
CA GLY A 388 -23.96 -1.49 -10.68
C GLY A 388 -22.57 -1.55 -10.05
N GLU A 389 -22.15 -0.49 -9.33
CA GLU A 389 -20.88 -0.47 -8.61
C GLU A 389 -20.81 -1.55 -7.52
N VAL A 390 -21.89 -1.69 -6.74
CA VAL A 390 -21.99 -2.73 -5.70
C VAL A 390 -21.95 -4.13 -6.30
N MET A 391 -22.64 -4.35 -7.43
CA MET A 391 -22.64 -5.64 -8.14
C MET A 391 -21.26 -5.99 -8.69
N VAL A 392 -20.51 -5.02 -9.23
CA VAL A 392 -19.14 -5.25 -9.73
C VAL A 392 -18.22 -5.65 -8.58
N THR A 393 -18.24 -4.91 -7.45
CA THR A 393 -17.43 -5.25 -6.28
C THR A 393 -17.78 -6.64 -5.74
N THR A 394 -19.07 -6.94 -5.58
CA THR A 394 -19.54 -8.25 -5.08
C THR A 394 -19.17 -9.38 -6.04
N GLY A 395 -19.30 -9.14 -7.35
CA GLY A 395 -18.93 -10.09 -8.40
C GLY A 395 -17.43 -10.40 -8.41
N MET A 396 -16.58 -9.40 -8.21
CA MET A 396 -15.13 -9.59 -8.09
C MET A 396 -14.78 -10.47 -6.89
N PHE A 397 -15.36 -10.22 -5.71
CA PHE A 397 -15.19 -11.08 -4.54
C PHE A 397 -15.71 -12.51 -4.78
N ALA A 398 -16.83 -12.67 -5.48
CA ALA A 398 -17.36 -13.99 -5.80
C ALA A 398 -16.41 -14.77 -6.74
N ILE A 399 -15.83 -14.10 -7.75
CA ILE A 399 -14.82 -14.68 -8.65
C ILE A 399 -13.56 -15.06 -7.86
N GLU A 400 -13.12 -14.22 -6.94
CA GLU A 400 -11.97 -14.47 -6.07
C GLU A 400 -12.17 -15.76 -5.25
N VAL A 401 -13.29 -15.86 -4.54
CA VAL A 401 -13.63 -17.03 -3.71
C VAL A 401 -13.74 -18.28 -4.57
N LEU A 402 -14.41 -18.21 -5.72
CA LEU A 402 -14.54 -19.33 -6.65
C LEU A 402 -13.17 -19.78 -7.18
N GLY A 403 -12.33 -18.85 -7.62
CA GLY A 403 -10.98 -19.11 -8.10
C GLY A 403 -10.10 -19.75 -7.03
N TYR A 404 -10.16 -19.21 -5.80
CA TYR A 404 -9.47 -19.77 -4.64
C TYR A 404 -9.88 -21.22 -4.40
N ILE A 405 -11.19 -21.52 -4.35
CA ILE A 405 -11.70 -22.90 -4.15
C ILE A 405 -11.26 -23.85 -5.27
N ILE A 406 -11.30 -23.39 -6.53
CA ILE A 406 -10.88 -24.23 -7.68
C ILE A 406 -9.39 -24.56 -7.58
N ILE A 407 -8.54 -23.57 -7.28
CA ILE A 407 -7.10 -23.79 -7.21
C ILE A 407 -6.73 -24.64 -5.99
N THR A 408 -7.28 -24.40 -4.80
CA THR A 408 -6.98 -25.21 -3.61
C THR A 408 -7.42 -26.67 -3.76
N ARG A 409 -8.50 -26.94 -4.49
CA ARG A 409 -8.94 -28.32 -4.78
C ARG A 409 -8.09 -29.01 -5.85
N ARG A 410 -7.53 -28.24 -6.80
CA ARG A 410 -6.84 -28.80 -7.97
C ARG A 410 -5.32 -28.81 -7.82
N PHE A 411 -4.73 -28.00 -6.95
CA PHE A 411 -3.28 -27.84 -6.79
C PHE A 411 -2.83 -28.03 -5.33
N PRO A 412 -1.58 -28.47 -5.09
CA PRO A 412 -1.04 -28.69 -3.75
C PRO A 412 -0.67 -27.37 -3.05
N VAL A 413 -1.68 -26.56 -2.75
CA VAL A 413 -1.54 -25.23 -2.11
C VAL A 413 -1.55 -25.36 -0.59
N LEU A 414 -2.47 -26.16 -0.05
CA LEU A 414 -2.56 -26.40 1.38
C LEU A 414 -1.48 -27.42 1.81
N PRO A 415 -0.85 -27.25 2.99
CA PRO A 415 0.03 -28.26 3.55
C PRO A 415 -0.67 -29.62 3.60
N ARG A 416 0.06 -30.68 3.20
CA ARG A 416 -0.39 -32.05 3.45
C ARG A 416 -0.40 -32.26 4.95
N GLU A 417 -1.51 -32.78 5.48
CA GLU A 417 -1.54 -33.27 6.85
C GLU A 417 -0.42 -34.28 7.01
N VAL A 418 0.44 -34.06 8.00
CA VAL A 418 1.25 -35.14 8.53
C VAL A 418 0.22 -36.09 9.13
N ALA A 419 0.00 -37.24 8.50
CA ALA A 419 -0.83 -38.27 9.09
C ALA A 419 -0.21 -38.61 10.44
N ASN A 420 -0.87 -38.20 11.53
CA ASN A 420 -0.60 -38.77 12.84
C ASN A 420 -1.07 -40.23 12.76
N ASN A 421 -0.14 -41.12 12.40
CA ASN A 421 -0.28 -42.55 12.66
C ASN A 421 -0.15 -42.81 14.16
#